data_AF-A0A1M3LPJ5-F1
#
_entry.id   AF-A0A1M3LPJ5-F1
#
_cell.length_a   1.000
_cell.length_b   1.000
_cell.length_c   1.000
_cell.angle_alpha   90.00
_cell.angle_beta   90.00
_cell.angle_gamma   90.00
#
_symmetry.space_group_name_H-M   'P 1'
#
loop_
_entity.id
_entity.type
_entity.pdbx_description
1 polymer ?
#
loop_
_entity_poly.entity_id
_entity_poly.type
_entity_poly.pdbx_seq_one_letter_code
_entity_poly.pdbx_strand_id
1 'polypeptide(L)'
;MSDGFDVDFSEFDKLAADLGEVPKNIGPFVRKAVEVGARNVRDDWRQNAQGMAHAPAFPYSITYDLKGGNAVRGSQIEAEIGPDKARPQGALGNLIEFGSVHNPPQGLGLGALQREQEDFVEGLAKAEADARKKGNL
;
A
#
# COMPACT_ATOMS: atom_id res chain seq x y z
N MET A 1 4.28 2.87 62.98
CA MET A 1 3.27 3.13 61.94
C MET A 1 4.04 3.51 60.69
N SER A 2 4.42 2.54 59.87
CA SER A 2 5.00 2.83 58.56
C SER A 2 3.84 3.01 57.60
N ASP A 3 3.48 4.26 57.31
CA ASP A 3 2.56 4.56 56.21
C ASP A 3 3.24 4.08 54.92
N GLY A 4 2.69 3.01 54.36
CA GLY A 4 3.10 2.51 53.05
C GLY A 4 2.72 3.56 52.02
N PHE A 5 3.70 4.05 51.28
CA PHE A 5 3.47 4.92 50.15
C PHE A 5 3.05 4.03 48.97
N ASP A 6 1.79 4.14 48.54
CA ASP A 6 1.27 3.44 47.37
C ASP A 6 1.46 4.34 46.14
N VAL A 7 2.10 3.81 45.09
CA VAL A 7 2.42 4.57 43.87
C VAL A 7 1.69 3.92 42.70
N ASP A 8 0.81 4.69 42.06
CA ASP A 8 0.04 4.25 40.89
C ASP A 8 0.89 4.38 39.62
N PHE A 9 1.18 3.24 38.99
CA PHE A 9 1.90 3.14 37.70
C PHE A 9 0.98 2.79 36.53
N SER A 10 -0.35 2.77 36.72
CA SER A 10 -1.31 2.35 35.69
C SER A 10 -1.22 3.18 34.41
N GLU A 11 -0.85 4.45 34.49
CA GLU A 11 -0.59 5.29 33.31
C GLU A 11 0.68 4.91 32.56
N PHE A 12 1.73 4.49 33.27
CA PHE A 12 2.96 4.02 32.64
C PHE A 12 2.75 2.66 31.97
N ASP A 13 1.95 1.77 32.57
CA ASP A 13 1.58 0.48 31.97
C ASP A 13 0.67 0.66 30.74
N LYS A 14 -0.26 1.61 30.77
CA LYS A 14 -1.05 1.99 29.58
C LYS A 14 -0.15 2.54 28.48
N LEU A 15 0.77 3.44 28.82
CA LEU A 15 1.72 3.99 27.85
C LEU A 15 2.64 2.89 27.27
N ALA A 16 3.08 1.93 28.10
CA ALA A 16 3.86 0.78 27.64
C ALA A 16 3.05 -0.18 26.76
N ALA A 17 1.74 -0.33 27.03
CA ALA A 17 0.82 -1.07 26.18
C ALA A 17 0.64 -0.35 24.82
N ASP A 18 0.33 0.95 24.83
CA ASP A 18 0.15 1.79 23.66
C ASP A 18 1.43 1.84 22.78
N LEU A 19 2.62 1.82 23.40
CA LEU A 19 3.91 1.77 22.68
C LEU A 19 4.31 0.36 22.23
N GLY A 20 3.77 -0.70 22.85
CA GLY A 20 4.01 -2.10 22.52
C GLY A 20 3.02 -2.70 21.51
N GLU A 21 2.08 -1.90 21.03
CA GLU A 21 0.77 -2.34 20.54
C GLU A 21 0.71 -2.88 19.12
N VAL A 22 1.82 -3.01 18.40
CA VAL A 22 1.81 -3.63 17.07
C VAL A 22 1.67 -5.14 17.22
N PRO A 23 0.54 -5.75 16.80
CA PRO A 23 0.33 -7.18 16.99
C PRO A 23 1.43 -7.97 16.26
N LYS A 24 2.02 -8.98 16.93
CA LYS A 24 3.09 -9.81 16.32
C LYS A 24 2.66 -10.52 15.04
N ASN A 25 1.35 -10.70 14.86
CA ASN A 25 0.67 -11.31 13.72
C ASN A 25 0.21 -10.30 12.66
N ILE A 26 0.60 -9.01 12.72
CA ILE A 26 0.12 -7.97 11.79
C ILE A 26 0.60 -8.15 10.35
N GLY A 27 1.72 -8.87 10.13
CA GLY A 27 2.37 -8.96 8.83
C GLY A 27 1.50 -9.45 7.67
N PRO A 28 0.78 -10.57 7.79
CA PRO A 28 -0.16 -11.01 6.76
C PRO A 28 -1.25 -9.98 6.44
N PHE A 29 -1.70 -9.21 7.43
CA PHE A 29 -2.74 -8.20 7.23
C PHE A 29 -2.21 -6.95 6.51
N VAL A 30 -1.01 -6.48 6.89
CA VAL A 30 -0.33 -5.40 6.17
C VAL A 30 -0.01 -5.81 4.73
N ARG A 31 0.47 -7.04 4.52
CA ARG A 31 0.70 -7.58 3.16
C ARG A 31 -0.57 -7.53 2.33
N LYS A 32 -1.70 -7.95 2.91
CA LYS A 32 -3.01 -7.90 2.26
C LYS A 32 -3.44 -6.46 1.93
N ALA A 33 -3.23 -5.52 2.85
CA ALA A 33 -3.54 -4.11 2.61
C ALA A 33 -2.71 -3.53 1.45
N VAL A 34 -1.40 -3.83 1.40
CA VAL A 34 -0.53 -3.43 0.29
C VAL A 34 -0.97 -4.06 -1.03
N GLU A 35 -1.34 -5.34 -1.03
CA GLU A 35 -1.86 -6.01 -2.23
C GLU A 35 -3.15 -5.37 -2.75
N VAL A 36 -4.09 -5.07 -1.85
CA VAL A 36 -5.36 -4.45 -2.22
C VAL A 36 -5.12 -3.04 -2.77
N GLY A 37 -4.30 -2.21 -2.10
CA GLY A 37 -3.95 -0.89 -2.58
C GLY A 37 -3.28 -0.93 -3.96
N ALA A 38 -2.30 -1.82 -4.14
CA ALA A 38 -1.62 -1.99 -5.43
C ALA A 38 -2.56 -2.43 -6.56
N ARG A 39 -3.49 -3.32 -6.25
CA ARG A 39 -4.52 -3.76 -7.19
C ARG A 39 -5.43 -2.61 -7.59
N ASN A 40 -5.90 -1.81 -6.63
CA ASN A 40 -6.78 -0.70 -6.92
C ASN A 40 -6.08 0.37 -7.77
N VAL A 41 -4.85 0.75 -7.43
CA VAL A 41 -4.04 1.69 -8.24
C VAL A 41 -3.86 1.16 -9.65
N ARG A 42 -3.55 -0.14 -9.82
CA ARG A 42 -3.47 -0.77 -11.15
C ARG A 42 -4.80 -0.64 -11.89
N ASP A 43 -5.91 -0.92 -11.24
CA ASP A 43 -7.22 -0.95 -11.88
C ASP A 43 -7.71 0.46 -12.27
N ASP A 44 -7.48 1.46 -11.43
CA ASP A 44 -7.77 2.86 -11.76
C ASP A 44 -6.83 3.38 -12.87
N TRP A 45 -5.52 3.09 -12.82
CA TRP A 45 -4.60 3.46 -13.91
C TRP A 45 -5.05 2.81 -15.23
N ARG A 46 -5.42 1.53 -15.21
CA ARG A 46 -5.97 0.84 -16.38
C ARG A 46 -7.20 1.52 -16.92
N GLN A 47 -8.16 1.86 -16.06
CA GLN A 47 -9.40 2.52 -16.44
C GLN A 47 -9.12 3.87 -17.12
N ASN A 48 -8.24 4.69 -16.55
CA ASN A 48 -7.89 6.00 -17.10
C ASN A 48 -7.06 5.90 -18.40
N ALA A 49 -6.41 4.75 -18.64
CA ALA A 49 -5.70 4.49 -19.88
C ALA A 49 -6.59 3.92 -21.01
N GLN A 50 -7.85 3.57 -20.74
CA GLN A 50 -8.73 2.98 -21.76
C GLN A 50 -9.05 3.96 -22.89
N GLY A 51 -9.35 3.43 -24.07
CA GLY A 51 -9.80 4.23 -25.22
C GLY A 51 -8.70 4.96 -25.99
N MET A 52 -7.43 4.77 -25.65
CA MET A 52 -6.31 5.35 -26.40
C MET A 52 -6.26 4.81 -27.84
N ALA A 53 -6.59 5.66 -28.82
CA ALA A 53 -6.55 5.28 -30.24
C ALA A 53 -5.13 4.88 -30.71
N HIS A 54 -4.09 5.53 -30.18
CA HIS A 54 -2.69 5.31 -30.56
C HIS A 54 -2.00 4.23 -29.70
N ALA A 55 -2.59 3.82 -28.59
CA ALA A 55 -2.03 2.84 -27.67
C ALA A 55 -3.11 1.91 -27.06
N PRO A 56 -3.92 1.21 -27.89
CA PRO A 56 -5.08 0.47 -27.42
C PRO A 56 -4.74 -0.73 -26.51
N ALA A 57 -3.52 -1.26 -26.59
CA ALA A 57 -3.06 -2.37 -25.77
C ALA A 57 -2.37 -1.91 -24.48
N PHE A 58 -2.02 -0.63 -24.35
CA PHE A 58 -1.30 -0.08 -23.20
C PHE A 58 -1.96 -0.38 -21.85
N PRO A 59 -3.29 -0.23 -21.67
CA PRO A 59 -3.92 -0.55 -20.39
C PRO A 59 -3.59 -1.97 -19.89
N TYR A 60 -3.58 -2.95 -20.78
CA TYR A 60 -3.34 -4.35 -20.43
C TYR A 60 -1.88 -4.65 -20.05
N SER A 61 -0.97 -3.71 -20.34
CA SER A 61 0.43 -3.78 -19.90
C SER A 61 0.62 -3.39 -18.43
N ILE A 62 -0.30 -2.63 -17.84
CA ILE A 62 -0.17 -2.14 -16.46
C ILE A 62 -0.41 -3.31 -15.49
N THR A 63 0.57 -3.65 -14.67
CA THR A 63 0.53 -4.75 -13.70
C THR A 63 0.88 -4.25 -12.30
N TYR A 64 0.81 -5.15 -11.32
CA TYR A 64 1.48 -4.97 -10.04
C TYR A 64 2.17 -6.27 -9.66
N ASP A 65 3.27 -6.16 -8.92
CA ASP A 65 4.00 -7.27 -8.33
C ASP A 65 4.31 -6.99 -6.86
N LEU A 66 4.12 -7.98 -5.99
CA LEU A 66 4.44 -7.87 -4.57
C LEU A 66 5.82 -8.43 -4.28
N LYS A 67 6.67 -7.60 -3.67
CA LYS A 67 7.99 -7.95 -3.15
C LYS A 67 7.96 -7.91 -1.63
N GLY A 68 8.76 -8.75 -0.98
CA GLY A 68 8.84 -8.81 0.48
C GLY A 68 8.29 -10.08 1.12
N GLY A 69 8.85 -10.40 2.30
CA GLY A 69 8.52 -11.59 3.09
C GLY A 69 7.29 -11.42 3.98
N ASN A 70 6.86 -12.53 4.59
CA ASN A 70 5.67 -12.60 5.46
C ASN A 70 5.89 -12.01 6.87
N ALA A 71 7.03 -11.36 7.16
CA ALA A 71 7.47 -11.05 8.51
C ALA A 71 7.77 -9.56 8.73
N VAL A 72 6.92 -8.87 9.50
CA VAL A 72 7.10 -7.44 9.86
C VAL A 72 8.41 -7.15 10.60
N ARG A 73 9.06 -8.17 11.17
CA ARG A 73 10.42 -8.03 11.69
C ARG A 73 11.44 -8.14 10.56
N GLY A 74 11.72 -7.01 9.92
CA GLY A 74 12.84 -6.84 9.01
C GLY A 74 12.59 -7.14 7.53
N SER A 75 11.36 -7.48 7.12
CA SER A 75 11.02 -7.59 5.69
C SER A 75 10.18 -6.40 5.23
N GLN A 76 10.74 -5.59 4.33
CA GLN A 76 10.03 -4.59 3.54
C GLN A 76 8.94 -5.29 2.72
N ILE A 77 7.69 -4.85 2.86
CA ILE A 77 6.58 -5.23 1.98
C ILE A 77 6.43 -4.10 0.98
N GLU A 78 6.57 -4.40 -0.30
CA GLU A 78 6.55 -3.42 -1.37
C GLU A 78 5.69 -3.93 -2.52
N ALA A 79 4.96 -3.02 -3.17
CA ALA A 79 4.32 -3.27 -4.44
C ALA A 79 4.94 -2.39 -5.51
N GLU A 80 5.39 -3.01 -6.59
CA GLU A 80 5.76 -2.30 -7.81
C GLU A 80 4.55 -2.28 -8.73
N ILE A 81 4.15 -1.10 -9.19
CA ILE A 81 2.93 -0.91 -9.99
C ILE A 81 3.33 -0.15 -11.26
N GLY A 82 3.00 -0.70 -12.42
CA GLY A 82 3.26 -0.02 -13.68
C GLY A 82 3.26 -0.89 -14.92
N PRO A 83 3.61 -0.31 -16.08
CA PRO A 83 3.62 -1.00 -17.36
C PRO A 83 4.74 -2.05 -17.42
N ASP A 84 4.35 -3.31 -17.58
CA ASP A 84 5.27 -4.41 -17.87
C ASP A 84 5.81 -4.26 -19.29
N LYS A 85 7.10 -3.94 -19.40
CA LYS A 85 7.79 -3.70 -20.67
C LYS A 85 7.81 -4.92 -21.60
N ALA A 86 7.59 -6.12 -21.08
CA ALA A 86 7.50 -7.33 -21.89
C ALA A 86 6.12 -7.52 -22.53
N ARG A 87 5.11 -6.75 -22.12
CA ARG A 87 3.75 -6.81 -22.68
C ARG A 87 3.60 -5.87 -23.87
N PRO A 88 2.65 -6.16 -24.79
CA PRO A 88 2.33 -5.26 -25.89
C PRO A 88 2.13 -3.82 -25.40
N GLN A 89 2.87 -2.89 -25.99
CA GLN A 89 2.86 -1.46 -25.68
C GLN A 89 3.30 -1.07 -24.26
N GLY A 90 3.81 -2.00 -23.44
CA GLY A 90 4.30 -1.66 -22.09
C GLY A 90 5.56 -0.78 -22.09
N ALA A 91 6.43 -0.92 -23.10
CA ALA A 91 7.59 -0.05 -23.26
C ALA A 91 7.22 1.44 -23.50
N LEU A 92 5.97 1.73 -23.90
CA LEU A 92 5.47 3.10 -24.06
C LEU A 92 5.14 3.77 -22.72
N GLY A 93 5.13 3.03 -21.62
CA GLY A 93 4.71 3.52 -20.30
C GLY A 93 5.38 4.82 -19.87
N ASN A 94 6.70 4.89 -19.98
CA ASN A 94 7.44 6.10 -19.60
C ASN A 94 7.06 7.31 -20.46
N LEU A 95 6.82 7.09 -21.75
CA LEU A 95 6.44 8.15 -22.69
C LEU A 95 5.03 8.66 -22.41
N ILE A 96 4.09 7.75 -22.12
CA ILE A 96 2.70 8.10 -21.80
C ILE A 96 2.62 8.81 -20.44
N GLU A 97 3.30 8.28 -19.43
CA GLU A 97 3.23 8.81 -18.07
C GLU A 97 3.94 10.16 -17.95
N PHE A 98 5.19 10.25 -18.41
CA PHE A 98 6.07 11.41 -18.18
C PHE A 98 6.25 12.31 -19.40
N GLY A 99 5.70 11.93 -20.54
CA GLY A 99 5.80 12.71 -21.77
C GLY A 99 7.16 12.58 -22.47
N SER A 100 7.36 13.42 -23.47
CA SER A 100 8.60 13.58 -24.24
C SER A 100 8.69 15.01 -24.78
N VAL A 101 9.76 15.28 -25.53
CA VAL A 101 9.93 16.52 -26.29
C VAL A 101 8.77 16.86 -27.24
N HIS A 102 7.95 15.87 -27.63
CA HIS A 102 6.86 16.06 -28.59
C HIS A 102 5.47 15.79 -28.02
N ASN A 103 5.36 15.21 -26.82
CA ASN A 103 4.08 14.82 -26.24
C ASN A 103 4.07 15.18 -24.75
N PRO A 104 3.02 15.86 -24.23
CA PRO A 104 2.94 16.17 -22.81
C PRO A 104 2.75 14.89 -21.96
N PRO A 105 3.16 14.92 -20.67
CA PRO A 105 2.85 13.86 -19.72
C PRO A 105 1.34 13.71 -19.53
N GLN A 106 0.87 12.47 -19.35
CA GLN A 106 -0.52 12.20 -18.98
C GLN A 106 -0.72 11.97 -17.49
N GLY A 107 0.33 11.57 -16.75
CA GLY A 107 0.27 11.42 -15.28
C GLY A 107 -0.82 10.47 -14.78
N LEU A 108 -1.13 9.41 -15.54
CA LEU A 108 -2.26 8.52 -15.27
C LEU A 108 -1.99 7.65 -14.04
N GLY A 109 -0.76 7.13 -13.92
CA GLY A 109 -0.33 6.33 -12.78
C GLY A 109 -0.18 7.16 -11.51
N LEU A 110 0.41 8.36 -11.63
CA LEU A 110 0.50 9.29 -10.49
C LEU A 110 -0.90 9.70 -10.00
N GLY A 111 -1.82 10.00 -10.91
CA GLY A 111 -3.20 10.32 -10.55
C GLY A 111 -3.90 9.17 -9.84
N ALA A 112 -3.67 7.93 -10.29
CA ALA A 112 -4.23 6.75 -9.63
C ALA A 112 -3.67 6.55 -8.23
N LEU A 113 -2.35 6.74 -8.05
CA LEU A 113 -1.71 6.66 -6.74
C LEU A 113 -2.29 7.69 -5.75
N GLN A 114 -2.53 8.91 -6.21
CA GLN A 114 -3.08 9.99 -5.38
C GLN A 114 -4.53 9.71 -4.98
N ARG A 115 -5.38 9.24 -5.90
CA ARG A 115 -6.78 8.92 -5.60
C ARG A 115 -6.91 7.77 -4.61
N GLU A 116 -6.06 6.76 -4.72
CA GLU A 116 -6.09 5.57 -3.85
C GLU A 116 -5.41 5.78 -2.48
N GLN A 117 -4.81 6.96 -2.24
CA GLN A 117 -4.04 7.20 -1.02
C GLN A 117 -4.88 7.05 0.25
N GLU A 118 -6.10 7.60 0.27
CA GLU A 118 -6.99 7.54 1.43
C GLU A 118 -7.44 6.10 1.71
N ASP A 119 -7.91 5.39 0.68
CA ASP A 119 -8.33 3.98 0.77
C ASP A 119 -7.19 3.06 1.22
N PHE A 120 -5.96 3.34 0.81
CA PHE A 120 -4.79 2.61 1.26
C PHE A 120 -4.53 2.80 2.77
N VAL A 121 -4.60 4.05 3.25
CA VAL A 121 -4.46 4.35 4.69
C VAL A 121 -5.55 3.67 5.51
N GLU A 122 -6.80 3.70 5.04
CA GLU A 122 -7.88 2.95 5.67
C GLU A 122 -7.63 1.44 5.66
N GLY A 123 -7.07 0.91 4.57
CA GLY A 123 -6.69 -0.50 4.45
C GLY A 123 -5.67 -0.91 5.50
N LEU A 124 -4.69 -0.05 5.81
CA LEU A 124 -3.72 -0.28 6.88
C LEU A 124 -4.37 -0.23 8.27
N ALA A 125 -5.27 0.71 8.52
CA ALA A 125 -6.02 0.77 9.78
C ALA A 125 -6.88 -0.50 9.99
N LYS A 126 -7.54 -0.97 8.92
CA LYS A 126 -8.29 -2.24 8.93
C LYS A 126 -7.37 -3.43 9.20
N ALA A 127 -6.17 -3.44 8.63
CA ALA A 127 -5.17 -4.49 8.87
C ALA A 127 -4.73 -4.56 10.34
N GLU A 128 -4.56 -3.41 10.99
CA GLU A 128 -4.27 -3.34 12.42
C GLU A 128 -5.43 -3.89 13.27
N ALA A 129 -6.65 -3.43 12.99
CA ALA A 129 -7.86 -3.88 13.71
C ALA A 129 -8.08 -5.39 13.58
N ASP A 130 -7.91 -5.95 12.38
CA ASP A 130 -7.98 -7.39 12.14
C ASP A 130 -6.88 -8.16 12.90
N ALA A 131 -5.67 -7.59 12.99
CA ALA A 131 -4.56 -8.20 13.70
C ALA A 131 -4.79 -8.23 15.22
N ARG A 132 -5.30 -7.13 15.81
CA ARG A 132 -5.70 -7.06 17.24
C ARG A 132 -6.79 -8.09 17.54
N LYS A 133 -7.86 -8.09 16.74
CA LYS A 133 -8.96 -9.06 16.85
C LYS A 133 -8.48 -10.52 16.80
N LYS A 134 -7.52 -10.83 15.93
CA LYS A 134 -6.94 -12.19 15.83
C LYS A 134 -5.98 -12.51 16.97
N GLY A 135 -5.33 -11.49 17.55
CA GLY A 135 -4.43 -11.61 18.70
C GLY A 135 -5.15 -11.70 20.05
N ASN A 136 -6.48 -11.55 20.07
CA ASN A 136 -7.28 -11.39 21.29
C ASN A 136 -6.82 -10.19 22.14
N LEU A 137 -6.39 -9.13 21.47
CA LEU A 137 -6.04 -7.82 22.04
C LEU A 137 -7.16 -6.82 21.73
#